data_AF-A0A7S2U396-F1
#
_entry.id   AF-A0A7S2U396-F1
#
_cell.length_a   1.000
_cell.length_b   1.000
_cell.length_c   1.000
_cell.angle_alpha   90.00
_cell.angle_beta   90.00
_cell.angle_gamma   90.00
#
_symmetry.space_group_name_H-M   'P 1'
#
loop_
_entity.id
_entity.type
_entity.pdbx_description
1 polymer ?
#
loop_
_entity_poly.entity_id
_entity_poly.type
_entity_poly.pdbx_seq_one_letter_code
_entity_poly.pdbx_strand_id
1 'polypeptide(L)'
;VLREDNATKECRIAVVGKYTGLSDSYLSVIKALQHAANHCKLKLNIVWVESMELEQPHAGSSTPSFDSVSPGISPERPSPARPSKNERHKKAWNSLRSCQGILIPGGFGSRGVQGKILAVQYARRNQIP
;
A
#
# COMPACT_ATOMS: atom_id res chain seq x y z
N VAL A 1 34.42 -25.70 14.89
CA VAL A 1 33.52 -24.60 15.31
C VAL A 1 32.70 -24.21 14.09
N LEU A 2 31.51 -24.78 13.95
CA LEU A 2 30.65 -24.53 12.80
C LEU A 2 30.13 -23.09 12.91
N ARG A 3 30.37 -22.28 11.87
CA ARG A 3 29.78 -20.95 11.72
C ARG A 3 28.27 -21.15 11.62
N GLU A 4 27.54 -20.76 12.65
CA GLU A 4 26.09 -20.56 12.55
C GLU A 4 25.87 -19.34 11.67
N ASP A 5 25.68 -19.58 10.37
CA ASP A 5 25.03 -18.63 9.48
C ASP A 5 23.57 -18.50 9.93
N ASN A 6 23.36 -17.73 11.00
CA ASN A 6 22.04 -17.46 11.57
C ASN A 6 21.28 -16.54 10.60
N ALA A 7 20.68 -17.14 9.58
CA ALA A 7 19.82 -16.43 8.65
C ALA A 7 18.56 -15.95 9.39
N THR A 8 18.61 -14.71 9.89
CA THR A 8 17.48 -14.03 10.51
C THR A 8 16.29 -14.04 9.54
N LYS A 9 15.24 -14.81 9.85
CA LYS A 9 14.05 -14.89 9.01
C LYS A 9 13.42 -13.50 8.86
N GLU A 10 13.12 -13.09 7.63
CA GLU A 10 12.46 -11.82 7.36
C GLU A 10 10.94 -11.96 7.48
N CYS A 11 10.30 -11.03 8.19
CA CYS A 11 8.85 -10.94 8.31
C CYS A 11 8.36 -9.69 7.59
N ARG A 12 7.60 -9.87 6.50
CA ARG A 12 7.02 -8.78 5.72
C ARG A 12 5.59 -8.53 6.15
N ILE A 13 5.33 -7.35 6.68
CA ILE A 13 4.01 -6.92 7.11
C ILE A 13 3.57 -5.77 6.21
N ALA A 14 2.43 -5.94 5.54
CA ALA A 14 1.80 -4.87 4.78
C ALA A 14 1.03 -3.95 5.73
N VAL A 15 1.33 -2.65 5.73
CA VAL A 15 0.55 -1.65 6.46
C VAL A 15 -0.34 -0.91 5.47
N VAL A 16 -1.66 -1.09 5.60
CA VAL A 16 -2.66 -0.52 4.69
C VAL A 16 -3.23 0.77 5.29
N GLY A 17 -2.66 1.90 4.88
CA GLY A 17 -2.90 3.21 5.49
C GLY A 17 -3.34 4.29 4.51
N LYS A 18 -3.61 5.47 5.06
CA LYS A 18 -3.83 6.71 4.29
C LYS A 18 -2.58 7.58 4.25
N TYR A 19 -1.69 7.42 5.23
CA TYR A 19 -0.52 8.27 5.43
C TYR A 19 0.77 7.49 5.19
N THR A 20 0.92 6.88 4.02
CA THR A 20 2.13 6.11 3.66
C THR A 20 3.39 6.97 3.59
N GLY A 21 3.24 8.28 3.34
CA GLY A 21 4.33 9.26 3.30
C GLY A 21 4.63 9.97 4.64
N LEU A 22 3.85 9.73 5.69
CA LEU A 22 4.06 10.36 7.00
C LEU A 22 4.27 9.27 8.06
N SER A 23 5.53 8.86 8.22
CA SER A 23 5.95 7.80 9.15
C SER A 23 5.48 8.02 10.58
N ASP A 24 5.36 9.28 11.00
CA ASP A 24 5.01 9.64 12.38
C ASP A 24 3.58 9.25 12.75
N SER A 25 2.68 9.15 11.77
CA SER A 25 1.27 8.76 11.99
C SER A 25 1.12 7.35 12.54
N TYR A 26 2.13 6.49 12.35
CA TYR A 26 2.10 5.08 12.74
C TYR A 26 3.27 4.70 13.65
N LEU A 27 4.00 5.67 14.20
CA LEU A 27 5.23 5.42 14.96
C LEU A 27 5.03 4.46 16.14
N SER A 28 3.95 4.65 16.91
CA SER A 28 3.62 3.77 18.04
C SER A 28 3.42 2.32 17.60
N VAL A 29 2.72 2.11 16.49
CA VAL A 29 2.45 0.80 15.89
C VAL A 29 3.73 0.16 15.36
N ILE A 30 4.57 0.93 14.65
CA ILE A 30 5.85 0.45 14.13
C ILE A 30 6.77 0.03 15.27
N LYS A 31 6.84 0.80 16.37
CA LYS A 31 7.67 0.47 17.53
C LYS A 31 7.19 -0.81 18.23
N ALA A 32 5.89 -1.01 18.35
CA ALA A 32 5.34 -2.26 18.87
C ALA A 32 5.73 -3.46 17.99
N LEU A 33 5.59 -3.35 16.66
CA LEU A 33 6.02 -4.40 15.74
C LEU A 33 7.53 -4.66 15.79
N GLN A 34 8.34 -3.60 15.87
CA GLN A 34 9.80 -3.70 15.96
C GLN A 34 10.21 -4.40 17.26
N HIS A 35 9.55 -4.09 18.37
CA HIS A 35 9.78 -4.75 19.66
C HIS A 35 9.44 -6.25 19.57
N ALA A 36 8.29 -6.61 19.02
CA ALA A 36 7.89 -7.99 18.82
C ALA A 36 8.82 -8.75 17.86
N ALA A 37 9.22 -8.12 16.75
CA ALA A 37 10.16 -8.72 15.79
C ALA A 37 11.53 -8.98 16.44
N ASN A 38 12.03 -8.05 17.24
CA ASN A 38 13.28 -8.22 17.97
C ASN A 38 13.20 -9.38 18.98
N HIS A 39 12.09 -9.47 19.72
CA HIS A 39 11.83 -10.58 20.64
C HIS A 39 11.83 -11.95 19.93
N CYS A 40 11.28 -12.01 18.72
CA CYS A 40 11.27 -13.22 17.89
C CYS A 40 12.56 -13.43 17.06
N LYS A 41 13.57 -12.55 17.19
CA LYS A 41 14.78 -12.55 16.35
C LYS A 41 14.46 -12.57 14.85
N LEU A 42 13.46 -11.78 14.44
CA LEU A 42 13.04 -11.60 13.06
C LEU A 42 13.44 -10.23 12.55
N LYS A 43 13.79 -10.15 11.27
CA LYS A 43 13.99 -8.86 10.60
C LYS A 43 12.64 -8.37 10.07
N LEU A 44 12.13 -7.30 10.67
CA LEU A 44 10.88 -6.67 10.26
C LEU A 44 11.07 -5.88 8.96
N ASN A 45 10.23 -6.14 7.96
CA ASN A 45 10.14 -5.37 6.74
C ASN A 45 8.70 -4.87 6.58
N ILE A 46 8.52 -3.55 6.65
CA ILE A 46 7.21 -2.90 6.54
C ILE A 46 6.99 -2.48 5.09
N VAL A 47 5.93 -3.02 4.50
CA VAL A 47 5.51 -2.66 3.14
C VAL A 47 4.33 -1.70 3.24
N TRP A 48 4.55 -0.46 2.83
CA TRP A 48 3.53 0.56 2.84
C TRP A 48 2.59 0.41 1.65
N VAL A 49 1.30 0.25 1.93
CA VAL A 49 0.26 0.13 0.90
C VAL A 49 -0.76 1.23 1.14
N GLU A 50 -0.98 2.06 0.14
CA GLU A 50 -1.99 3.11 0.22
C GLU A 50 -3.37 2.50 -0.02
N SER A 51 -4.27 2.71 0.93
CA SER A 51 -5.63 2.19 0.89
C SER A 51 -6.42 2.65 -0.35
N MET A 52 -6.19 3.88 -0.83
CA MET A 52 -6.86 4.41 -2.03
C MET A 52 -6.46 3.67 -3.30
N GLU A 53 -5.22 3.16 -3.36
CA GLU A 53 -4.71 2.40 -4.51
C GLU A 53 -5.25 0.96 -4.54
N LEU A 54 -5.88 0.47 -3.47
CA LEU A 54 -6.51 -0.86 -3.45
C LEU A 54 -7.95 -0.84 -3.96
N GLU A 55 -8.57 0.33 -4.00
CA GLU A 55 -9.94 0.51 -4.47
C GLU A 55 -10.02 0.21 -5.97
N GLN A 56 -11.13 -0.41 -6.39
CA GLN A 56 -11.36 -0.60 -7.81
C GLN A 56 -11.48 0.78 -8.47
N PRO A 57 -10.86 1.00 -9.65
CA PRO A 57 -11.10 2.19 -10.43
C PRO A 57 -12.58 2.17 -10.82
N HIS A 58 -13.40 2.89 -10.06
CA HIS A 58 -14.80 3.07 -10.41
C HIS A 58 -14.83 3.80 -11.75
N ALA A 59 -15.42 3.17 -12.77
CA ALA A 59 -15.69 3.77 -14.06
C ALA A 59 -16.83 4.81 -13.99
N GLY A 60 -16.88 5.62 -12.93
CA GLY A 60 -18.11 6.32 -12.52
C GLY A 60 -17.87 7.52 -11.62
N SER A 61 -17.14 8.51 -12.13
CA SER A 61 -17.54 9.92 -11.97
C SER A 61 -17.09 10.65 -13.24
N SER A 62 -17.68 10.27 -14.37
CA SER A 62 -17.84 11.19 -15.48
C SER A 62 -18.73 12.34 -14.99
N THR A 63 -18.13 13.41 -14.48
CA THR A 63 -18.67 14.72 -14.79
C THR A 63 -18.27 14.97 -16.25
N PRO A 64 -19.22 14.98 -17.21
CA PRO A 64 -18.92 15.52 -18.53
C PRO A 64 -18.70 17.01 -18.35
N SER A 65 -17.45 17.44 -18.23
CA SER A 65 -17.08 18.83 -18.41
C SER A 65 -17.27 19.15 -19.90
N PHE A 66 -18.43 19.72 -20.19
CA PHE A 66 -18.67 20.52 -21.39
C PHE A 66 -17.64 21.66 -21.37
N ASP A 67 -16.69 21.62 -22.31
CA ASP A 67 -16.34 22.77 -23.13
C ASP A 67 -15.36 22.34 -24.23
N SER A 68 -15.81 22.53 -25.46
CA SER A 68 -15.13 22.24 -26.70
C SER A 68 -14.13 23.36 -27.08
N VAL A 69 -13.09 22.97 -27.84
CA VAL A 69 -12.28 23.78 -28.79
C VAL A 69 -11.12 24.64 -28.25
N SER A 70 -9.88 24.21 -28.55
CA SER A 70 -9.05 24.86 -29.59
C SER A 70 -7.78 24.08 -29.97
N PRO A 71 -7.33 24.12 -31.24
CA PRO A 71 -6.20 23.38 -31.78
C PRO A 71 -4.88 24.16 -31.62
N GLY A 72 -3.80 23.48 -31.25
CA GLY A 72 -2.47 24.10 -31.14
C GLY A 72 -1.39 23.07 -30.89
N ILE A 73 -0.72 22.65 -31.95
CA ILE A 73 0.43 21.73 -31.93
C ILE A 73 1.61 22.45 -31.27
N SER A 74 2.07 21.91 -30.15
CA SER A 74 3.45 22.04 -29.67
C SER A 74 3.91 20.66 -29.18
N PRO A 75 5.08 20.16 -29.59
CA PRO A 75 5.59 18.89 -29.08
C PRO A 75 6.04 19.10 -27.63
N GLU A 76 5.12 18.92 -26.68
CA GLU A 76 5.49 18.85 -25.27
C GLU A 76 6.40 17.64 -25.08
N ARG A 77 7.67 17.94 -24.78
CA ARG A 77 8.69 17.03 -24.29
C ARG A 77 8.04 15.99 -23.35
N PRO A 78 8.28 14.67 -23.50
CA PRO A 78 7.72 13.67 -22.60
C PRO A 78 8.26 13.94 -21.19
N SER A 79 7.47 14.63 -20.38
CA SER A 79 7.65 14.75 -18.95
C SER A 79 7.53 13.34 -18.36
N PRO A 80 8.26 12.98 -17.29
CA PRO A 80 8.15 11.64 -16.71
C PRO A 80 6.69 11.40 -16.32
N ALA A 81 6.00 10.60 -17.13
CA ALA A 81 4.57 10.38 -17.01
C ALA A 81 4.30 9.81 -15.63
N ARG A 82 3.46 10.50 -14.84
CA ARG A 82 2.99 9.95 -13.57
C ARG A 82 2.34 8.59 -13.88
N PRO A 83 2.72 7.49 -13.20
CA PRO A 83 2.23 6.15 -13.54
C PRO A 83 0.71 6.13 -13.50
N SER A 84 0.12 5.45 -14.50
CA SER A 84 -1.33 5.38 -14.70
C SER A 84 -2.00 4.76 -13.45
N LYS A 85 -3.22 5.22 -13.11
CA LYS A 85 -3.97 4.76 -11.92
C LYS A 85 -4.06 3.22 -11.86
N ASN A 86 -4.16 2.56 -13.01
CA ASN A 86 -4.21 1.10 -13.09
C ASN A 86 -2.87 0.41 -12.74
N GLU A 87 -1.74 1.03 -13.01
CA GLU A 87 -0.42 0.47 -12.70
C GLU A 87 -0.15 0.53 -11.20
N ARG A 88 -0.54 1.63 -10.56
CA ARG A 88 -0.44 1.80 -9.11
C ARG A 88 -1.32 0.81 -8.37
N HIS A 89 -2.55 0.60 -8.85
CA HIS A 89 -3.47 -0.43 -8.34
C HIS A 89 -2.85 -1.83 -8.40
N LYS A 90 -2.32 -2.22 -9.56
CA LYS A 90 -1.63 -3.51 -9.71
C LYS A 90 -0.43 -3.63 -8.78
N LYS A 91 0.40 -2.58 -8.69
CA LYS A 91 1.57 -2.54 -7.80
C LYS A 91 1.19 -2.68 -6.33
N ALA A 92 0.18 -1.93 -5.87
CA ALA A 92 -0.31 -1.97 -4.50
C ALA A 92 -0.79 -3.36 -4.11
N TRP A 93 -1.59 -4.00 -4.97
CA TRP A 93 -2.01 -5.38 -4.74
C TRP A 93 -0.85 -6.36 -4.75
N ASN A 94 0.07 -6.27 -5.71
CA ASN A 94 1.23 -7.18 -5.75
C ASN A 94 2.08 -7.06 -4.48
N SER A 95 2.31 -5.84 -3.99
CA SER A 95 2.98 -5.60 -2.71
C SER A 95 2.22 -6.25 -1.54
N LEU A 96 0.90 -6.05 -1.45
CA LEU A 96 0.06 -6.62 -0.40
C LEU A 96 0.08 -8.15 -0.40
N ARG A 97 0.00 -8.78 -1.59
CA ARG A 97 0.03 -10.26 -1.73
C ARG A 97 1.38 -10.88 -1.38
N SER A 98 2.46 -10.11 -1.47
CA SER A 98 3.82 -10.57 -1.15
C SER A 98 4.13 -10.59 0.36
N CYS A 99 3.21 -10.12 1.20
CA CYS A 99 3.40 -10.00 2.64
C CYS A 99 2.82 -11.20 3.41
N GLN A 100 3.43 -11.54 4.56
CA GLN A 100 2.97 -12.63 5.43
C GLN A 100 1.91 -12.18 6.45
N GLY A 101 1.72 -10.87 6.62
CA GLY A 101 0.68 -10.32 7.49
C GLY A 101 0.20 -8.97 6.97
N ILE A 102 -1.04 -8.62 7.32
CA ILE A 102 -1.69 -7.37 6.92
C ILE A 102 -2.15 -6.61 8.16
N LEU A 103 -1.61 -5.41 8.34
CA LEU A 103 -1.99 -4.51 9.42
C LEU A 103 -2.81 -3.33 8.87
N ILE A 104 -4.02 -3.18 9.41
CA ILE A 104 -4.91 -2.08 9.07
C ILE A 104 -5.05 -1.15 10.27
N PRO A 105 -4.29 -0.04 10.33
CA PRO A 105 -4.45 0.94 11.39
C PRO A 105 -5.79 1.67 11.25
N GLY A 106 -6.18 2.33 12.35
CA GLY A 106 -7.30 3.27 12.37
C GLY A 106 -7.19 4.32 11.25
N GLY A 107 -8.33 4.87 10.85
CA GLY A 107 -8.38 5.93 9.84
C GLY A 107 -9.57 6.85 10.08
N PHE A 108 -9.48 8.06 9.54
CA PHE A 108 -10.51 9.08 9.64
C PHE A 108 -11.01 9.51 8.26
N GLY A 109 -12.32 9.72 8.18
CA GLY A 109 -13.05 10.09 6.96
C GLY A 109 -13.40 8.90 6.06
N SER A 110 -14.06 9.20 4.94
CA SER A 110 -14.57 8.20 3.98
C SER A 110 -13.51 7.67 2.99
N ARG A 111 -12.40 8.40 2.81
CA ARG A 111 -11.36 8.05 1.83
C ARG A 111 -10.58 6.81 2.24
N GLY A 112 -10.43 5.84 1.32
CA GLY A 112 -9.64 4.62 1.56
C GLY A 112 -10.38 3.56 2.37
N VAL A 113 -11.62 3.81 2.82
CA VAL A 113 -12.40 2.85 3.61
C VAL A 113 -12.64 1.58 2.81
N GLN A 114 -13.03 1.71 1.54
CA GLN A 114 -13.29 0.56 0.69
C GLN A 114 -12.02 -0.25 0.43
N GLY A 115 -10.89 0.42 0.24
CA GLY A 115 -9.60 -0.25 0.09
C GLY A 115 -9.19 -1.06 1.31
N LYS A 116 -9.43 -0.52 2.52
CA LYS A 116 -9.22 -1.27 3.78
C LYS A 116 -10.13 -2.48 3.90
N ILE A 117 -11.42 -2.35 3.57
CA ILE A 117 -12.37 -3.48 3.59
C ILE A 117 -11.89 -4.58 2.64
N LEU A 118 -11.48 -4.23 1.42
CA LEU A 118 -10.95 -5.18 0.44
C LEU A 118 -9.68 -5.88 0.94
N ALA A 119 -8.79 -5.18 1.64
CA ALA A 119 -7.62 -5.77 2.26
C ALA A 119 -7.99 -6.79 3.35
N VAL A 120 -8.94 -6.49 4.23
CA VAL A 120 -9.45 -7.44 5.25
C VAL A 120 -10.06 -8.67 4.58
N GLN A 121 -10.91 -8.46 3.56
CA GLN A 121 -11.55 -9.56 2.84
C GLN A 121 -10.51 -10.46 2.18
N TYR A 122 -9.47 -9.87 1.59
CA TYR A 122 -8.34 -10.61 1.03
C TYR A 122 -7.60 -11.40 2.11
N ALA A 123 -7.26 -10.77 3.24
CA ALA A 123 -6.57 -11.42 4.35
C ALA A 123 -7.34 -12.66 4.83
N ARG A 124 -8.64 -12.49 5.11
CA ARG A 124 -9.53 -13.57 5.54
C ARG A 124 -9.61 -14.71 4.52
N ARG A 125 -9.77 -14.41 3.23
CA ARG A 125 -9.90 -15.44 2.18
C ARG A 125 -8.61 -16.24 1.96
N ASN A 126 -7.46 -15.61 2.15
CA ASN A 126 -6.16 -16.24 1.95
C ASN A 126 -5.52 -16.73 3.25
N GLN A 127 -6.24 -16.66 4.37
CA GLN A 127 -5.75 -17.06 5.70
C GLN A 127 -4.44 -16.34 6.07
N ILE A 128 -4.34 -15.06 5.68
CA ILE A 128 -3.23 -14.19 6.02
C ILE A 128 -3.58 -13.48 7.33
N PRO A 129 -2.73 -13.58 8.37
CA PRO A 129 -2.88 -12.85 9.62
C PRO A 129 -3.01 -11.34 9.47
#